data_AF-A0A429X113-F1
#
_entry.id   AF-A0A429X113-F1
#
_cell.length_a   1.000
_cell.length_b   1.000
_cell.length_c   1.000
_cell.angle_alpha   90.00
_cell.angle_beta   90.00
_cell.angle_gamma   90.00
#
_symmetry.space_group_name_H-M   'P 1'
#
loop_
_entity.id
_entity.type
_entity.pdbx_description
1 polymer ?
#
loop_
_entity_poly.entity_id
_entity_poly.type
_entity_poly.pdbx_seq_one_letter_code
_entity_poly.pdbx_strand_id
1 'polypeptide(L)'
;MKLIDELFEMYRDKLTGDEEDLDMITFAVLEGYNHDDLIEIVKEMNEYELQYFIRLYMMETLKGKFAQIEGRKEDGASYFRHLH
;
A
#
# COMPACT_ATOMS: atom_id res chain seq x y z
N MET A 1 0.09 -16.25 4.31
CA MET A 1 1.24 -15.95 5.17
C MET A 1 0.77 -16.04 6.60
N LYS A 2 1.54 -16.69 7.48
CA LYS A 2 1.17 -16.88 8.88
C LYS A 2 0.84 -15.56 9.61
N LEU A 3 1.58 -14.49 9.32
CA LEU A 3 1.32 -13.15 9.88
C LEU A 3 -0.11 -12.64 9.59
N ILE A 4 -0.60 -12.78 8.36
CA ILE A 4 -1.93 -12.28 7.98
C ILE A 4 -3.02 -13.08 8.70
N ASP A 5 -2.84 -14.39 8.81
CA ASP A 5 -3.76 -15.26 9.53
C ASP A 5 -3.79 -14.92 11.03
N GLU A 6 -2.63 -14.64 11.64
CA GLU A 6 -2.52 -14.23 13.04
C GLU A 6 -3.15 -12.86 13.31
N LEU A 7 -2.93 -11.88 12.43
CA LEU A 7 -3.57 -10.57 12.51
C LEU A 7 -5.08 -10.70 12.36
N PHE A 8 -5.54 -11.51 11.40
CA PHE A 8 -6.96 -11.77 11.23
C PHE A 8 -7.57 -12.37 12.51
N GLU A 9 -6.97 -13.40 13.10
CA GLU A 9 -7.48 -13.98 14.35
C GLU A 9 -7.42 -13.03 15.55
N MET A 10 -6.42 -12.14 15.64
CA MET A 10 -6.33 -11.15 16.71
C MET A 10 -7.42 -10.06 16.66
N TYR A 11 -7.85 -9.71 15.44
CA TYR A 11 -8.71 -8.55 15.20
C TYR A 11 -10.11 -8.91 14.67
N ARG A 12 -10.39 -10.16 14.29
CA ARG A 12 -11.69 -10.60 13.73
C ARG A 12 -12.92 -10.23 14.55
N ASP A 13 -12.81 -10.22 15.87
CA ASP A 13 -13.93 -9.92 16.78
C ASP A 13 -13.94 -8.45 17.23
N LYS A 14 -12.94 -7.66 16.81
CA LYS A 14 -12.76 -6.25 17.15
C LYS A 14 -12.96 -5.31 15.96
N LEU A 15 -12.91 -5.86 14.74
CA LEU A 15 -13.13 -5.16 13.50
C LEU A 15 -14.63 -5.06 13.22
N THR A 16 -15.10 -3.84 12.96
CA THR A 16 -16.38 -3.69 12.23
C THR A 16 -16.23 -4.13 10.77
N GLY A 17 -14.97 -4.15 10.29
CA GLY A 17 -14.57 -4.55 8.94
C GLY A 17 -14.56 -3.39 7.95
N ASP A 18 -14.65 -2.15 8.42
CA ASP A 18 -14.50 -0.98 7.56
C ASP A 18 -13.02 -0.73 7.19
N GLU A 19 -12.80 0.01 6.09
CA GLU A 19 -11.45 0.32 5.59
C GLU A 19 -10.62 1.11 6.62
N GLU A 20 -11.28 1.92 7.45
CA GLU A 20 -10.62 2.80 8.42
C GLU A 20 -10.01 2.01 9.59
N ASP A 21 -10.75 1.02 10.12
CA ASP A 21 -10.24 0.09 11.12
C ASP A 21 -9.05 -0.73 10.59
N LEU A 22 -9.12 -1.18 9.31
CA LEU A 22 -8.07 -1.96 8.67
C LEU A 22 -6.79 -1.16 8.44
N ASP A 23 -6.90 0.10 8.04
CA ASP A 23 -5.76 1.00 7.87
C ASP A 23 -5.09 1.29 9.22
N MET A 24 -5.88 1.56 10.26
CA MET A 24 -5.35 1.80 11.60
C MET A 24 -4.57 0.59 12.14
N ILE A 25 -5.10 -0.63 11.98
CA ILE A 25 -4.42 -1.85 12.44
C ILE A 25 -3.15 -2.09 11.63
N THR A 26 -3.21 -1.95 10.31
CA THR A 26 -2.05 -2.11 9.44
C THR A 26 -0.94 -1.14 9.86
N PHE A 27 -1.29 0.12 10.14
CA PHE A 27 -0.35 1.11 10.62
C PHE A 27 0.26 0.75 11.98
N ALA A 28 -0.58 0.43 12.97
CA ALA A 28 -0.12 0.10 14.33
C ALA A 28 0.78 -1.14 14.37
N VAL A 29 0.49 -2.14 13.53
CA VAL A 29 1.31 -3.34 13.40
C VAL A 29 2.66 -3.01 12.80
N LEU A 30 2.69 -2.23 11.71
CA LEU A 30 3.93 -1.86 11.03
C LEU A 30 4.82 -0.91 11.85
N GLU A 31 4.23 -0.05 12.68
CA GLU A 31 4.99 0.84 13.59
C GLU A 31 5.86 0.05 14.58
N GLY A 32 5.42 -1.15 14.97
CA GLY A 32 6.16 -2.03 15.87
C GLY A 32 7.35 -2.76 15.22
N TYR A 33 7.47 -2.73 13.89
CA TYR A 33 8.49 -3.47 13.17
C TYR A 33 9.67 -2.58 12.78
N ASN A 34 10.88 -3.09 13.02
CA ASN A 34 12.09 -2.53 12.44
C ASN A 34 12.36 -3.14 11.04
N HIS A 35 13.40 -2.65 10.37
CA HIS A 35 13.79 -3.14 9.04
C HIS A 35 13.99 -4.65 8.99
N ASP A 36 14.66 -5.24 9.98
CA ASP A 36 14.98 -6.66 9.98
C ASP A 36 13.72 -7.50 10.18
N ASP A 37 12.79 -7.06 11.04
CA ASP A 37 11.49 -7.71 11.21
C ASP A 37 10.70 -7.75 9.89
N LEU A 38 10.68 -6.62 9.15
CA LEU A 38 10.02 -6.55 7.83
C LEU A 38 10.69 -7.48 6.82
N ILE A 39 12.02 -7.63 6.87
CA ILE A 39 12.74 -8.57 6.00
C ILE A 39 12.42 -10.02 6.36
N GLU A 40 12.28 -10.36 7.64
CA GLU A 40 11.86 -11.71 8.05
C GLU A 40 10.45 -12.03 7.53
N ILE A 41 9.51 -11.08 7.61
CA ILE A 41 8.17 -11.24 7.05
C ILE A 41 8.22 -11.56 5.54
N VAL A 42 9.09 -10.87 4.79
CA VAL A 42 9.28 -11.13 3.35
C VAL A 42 9.92 -12.48 3.09
N LYS A 43 10.87 -12.93 3.93
CA LYS A 43 11.52 -14.24 3.80
C LYS A 43 10.56 -15.41 4.05
N GLU A 44 9.53 -15.21 4.86
CA GLU A 44 8.50 -16.23 5.13
C GLU A 44 7.46 -16.36 4.00
N MET A 45 7.41 -15.41 3.06
CA MET A 45 6.51 -15.47 1.92
C MET A 45 6.88 -16.63 0.98
N ASN A 46 5.87 -17.38 0.53
CA ASN A 46 6.07 -18.28 -0.61
C ASN A 46 6.20 -17.48 -1.92
N GLU A 47 6.61 -18.15 -3.00
CA GLU A 47 6.85 -17.49 -4.30
C GLU A 47 5.62 -16.71 -4.81
N TYR A 48 4.41 -17.24 -4.64
CA TYR A 48 3.18 -16.58 -5.06
C TYR A 48 2.91 -15.30 -4.26
N GLU A 49 3.11 -15.36 -2.95
CA GLU A 49 2.94 -14.23 -2.03
C GLU A 49 3.97 -13.13 -2.32
N LEU A 50 5.24 -13.52 -2.54
CA LEU A 50 6.30 -12.59 -2.89
C LEU A 50 6.03 -11.90 -4.24
N GLN A 51 5.63 -12.67 -5.25
CA GLN A 51 5.24 -12.10 -6.56
C GLN A 51 4.05 -11.15 -6.42
N TYR A 52 3.06 -11.49 -5.60
CA TYR A 52 1.92 -10.63 -5.34
C TYR A 52 2.36 -9.31 -4.66
N PHE A 53 3.17 -9.40 -3.62
CA PHE A 53 3.70 -8.26 -2.88
C PHE A 53 4.49 -7.30 -3.78
N ILE A 54 5.44 -7.83 -4.56
CA ILE A 54 6.24 -7.03 -5.51
C ILE A 54 5.33 -6.41 -6.59
N ARG A 55 4.37 -7.17 -7.13
CA ARG A 55 3.43 -6.66 -8.14
C ARG A 55 2.61 -5.48 -7.61
N LEU A 56 2.11 -5.57 -6.37
CA LEU A 56 1.33 -4.50 -5.76
C LEU A 56 2.18 -3.22 -5.62
N TYR A 57 3.39 -3.34 -5.06
CA TYR A 57 4.33 -2.23 -4.95
C TYR A 57 4.62 -1.57 -6.30
N MET A 58 4.93 -2.39 -7.32
CA MET A 58 5.19 -1.89 -8.67
C MET A 58 3.97 -1.18 -9.26
N MET A 59 2.79 -1.78 -9.12
CA MET A 59 1.55 -1.23 -9.69
C MET A 59 1.19 0.11 -9.06
N GLU A 60 1.19 0.22 -7.73
CA GLU A 60 0.86 1.47 -7.03
C GLU A 60 1.90 2.56 -7.33
N THR A 61 3.19 2.21 -7.36
CA THR A 61 4.25 3.16 -7.71
C THR A 61 4.10 3.67 -9.16
N LEU A 62 3.73 2.78 -10.09
CA LEU A 62 3.51 3.15 -11.49
C LEU A 62 2.28 4.05 -11.65
N LYS A 63 1.15 3.73 -10.99
CA LYS A 63 -0.04 4.60 -10.98
C LYS A 63 0.31 6.01 -10.52
N GLY A 64 1.05 6.14 -9.43
CA GLY A 64 1.51 7.45 -8.93
C GLY A 64 2.37 8.20 -9.95
N LYS A 65 3.28 7.52 -10.65
CA LYS A 65 4.09 8.13 -11.71
C LYS A 65 3.25 8.59 -12.90
N PHE A 66 2.25 7.81 -13.32
CA PHE A 66 1.36 8.20 -14.42
C PHE A 66 0.45 9.37 -14.02
N ALA A 67 -0.11 9.36 -12.81
CA ALA A 67 -0.91 10.47 -12.30
C ALA A 67 -0.12 11.79 -12.25
N GLN A 68 1.18 11.75 -11.89
CA GLN A 68 2.05 12.93 -11.96
C GLN A 68 2.26 13.45 -13.39
N ILE A 69 2.32 12.55 -14.38
CA ILE A 69 2.46 12.93 -15.79
C ILE A 69 1.15 13.56 -16.30
N GLU A 70 0.01 13.01 -15.90
CA GLU A 70 -1.32 13.54 -16.26
C GLU A 70 -1.59 14.90 -15.60
N GLY A 71 -1.32 15.05 -14.30
CA GLY A 71 -1.44 16.33 -13.60
C GLY A 71 -0.55 17.42 -14.21
N ARG A 72 0.69 17.10 -14.61
CA ARG A 72 1.56 18.04 -15.34
C ARG A 72 1.00 18.48 -16.70
N LYS A 73 0.27 17.60 -17.40
CA LYS A 73 -0.38 17.95 -18.67
C LYS A 73 -1.55 18.91 -18.46
N GLU A 74 -2.32 18.74 -17.37
CA GLU A 74 -3.42 19.65 -17.01
C GLU A 74 -2.90 21.04 -16.59
N ASP A 75 -1.83 21.09 -15.79
CA ASP A 75 -1.18 22.35 -15.37
C ASP A 75 -0.64 23.12 -16.59
N GLY A 76 0.01 22.42 -17.53
CA GLY A 76 0.50 23.03 -18.77
C GLY A 76 -0.61 23.55 -19.69
N ALA A 77 -1.79 22.92 -19.70
CA ALA A 77 -2.93 23.33 -20.51
C ALA A 77 -3.74 24.51 -19.91
N SER A 78 -3.63 24.75 -18.60
CA SER A 78 -4.25 25.90 -17.93
C SER A 78 -3.53 27.22 -18.23
N TYR A 79 -2.20 27.21 -18.39
CA TYR A 79 -1.44 28.42 -18.74
C TYR A 79 -1.82 29.03 -20.11
N PHE A 80 -2.29 28.21 -21.06
CA PHE A 80 -2.68 28.71 -22.38
C PHE A 80 -4.12 29.25 -22.44
N ARG A 81 -4.97 28.99 -21.44
CA ARG A 81 -6.37 29.42 -21.44
C ARG A 81 -6.62 30.83 -20.88
N HIS A 82 -5.64 31.44 -20.23
CA HIS A 82 -5.76 32.78 -19.63
C HIS A 82 -5.07 33.91 -20.44
N LEU A 83 -4.67 33.65 -21.68
CA LEU A 83 -4.00 34.64 -22.55
C LEU A 83 -4.88 35.23 -23.67
N HIS A 84 -6.21 35.17 -23.53
CA HIS A 84 -7.15 35.81 -24.46
C HIS A 84 -8.20 36.64 -23.71
#